data_AF-A0A7J9W257-F1
#
_entry.id   AF-A0A7J9W257-F1
#
_cell.length_a   1.000
_cell.length_b   1.000
_cell.length_c   1.000
_cell.angle_alpha   90.00
_cell.angle_beta   90.00
_cell.angle_gamma   90.00
#
_symmetry.space_group_name_H-M   'P 1'
#
loop_
_entity.id
_entity.type
_entity.pdbx_description
1 polymer ?
#
loop_
_entity_poly.entity_id
_entity_poly.type
_entity_poly.pdbx_seq_one_letter_code
_entity_poly.pdbx_strand_id
1 'polypeptide(L)'
;MNMAEARIWEMVEHAAKAVTDNTGQFEKKGHIDEIKARLTGDELPPHVYHATLDLQAKNLAERFVSRRNPRPGKKNGMFHPSAILPLGDGKRVWMEYATDTDLIEWARLATKNLARVAAAEGARQSYVADRLEAMRDRPGWTLGRIERDVYGYIEAEPPDDASPDDGDW
;
A
#
# COMPACT_ATOMS: atom_id res chain seq x y z
N MET A 1 -5.32 5.13 14.89
CA MET A 1 -5.98 6.00 13.89
C MET A 1 -6.63 7.18 14.61
N ASN A 2 -6.40 8.42 14.17
CA ASN A 2 -7.12 9.57 14.74
C ASN A 2 -8.49 9.75 14.06
N MET A 3 -9.42 10.47 14.69
CA MET A 3 -10.80 10.64 14.19
C MET A 3 -10.86 11.29 12.79
N ALA A 4 -9.87 12.14 12.44
CA ALA A 4 -9.79 12.78 11.12
C ALA A 4 -9.39 11.77 10.04
N GLU A 5 -8.41 10.92 10.32
CA GLU A 5 -7.99 9.82 9.44
C GLU A 5 -9.14 8.85 9.22
N ALA A 6 -9.83 8.41 10.29
CA ALA A 6 -11.00 7.54 10.18
C ALA A 6 -12.05 8.12 9.22
N ARG A 7 -12.31 9.42 9.34
CA ARG A 7 -13.27 10.11 8.45
C ARG A 7 -12.81 10.17 6.99
N ILE A 8 -11.50 10.30 6.74
CA ILE A 8 -10.95 10.23 5.37
C ILE A 8 -11.16 8.83 4.80
N TRP A 9 -10.89 7.79 5.58
CA TRP A 9 -11.03 6.41 5.12
C TRP A 9 -12.48 6.03 4.85
N GLU A 10 -13.42 6.43 5.71
CA GLU A 10 -14.86 6.30 5.44
C GLU A 10 -15.22 6.97 4.10
N MET A 11 -14.75 8.20 3.88
CA MET A 11 -15.01 8.92 2.62
C MET A 11 -14.42 8.19 1.41
N VAL A 12 -13.21 7.62 1.52
CA VAL A 12 -12.55 6.82 0.48
C VAL A 12 -13.34 5.55 0.19
N GLU A 13 -13.83 4.86 1.21
CA GLU A 13 -14.65 3.65 1.06
C GLU A 13 -16.00 3.97 0.40
N HIS A 14 -16.68 5.01 0.86
CA HIS A 14 -17.92 5.47 0.24
C HIS A 14 -17.72 5.95 -1.20
N ALA A 15 -16.55 6.49 -1.54
CA ALA A 15 -16.19 6.83 -2.91
C ALA A 15 -16.04 5.57 -3.76
N ALA A 16 -15.35 4.55 -3.25
CA ALA A 16 -15.21 3.26 -3.95
C ALA A 16 -16.59 2.65 -4.21
N LYS A 17 -17.44 2.53 -3.18
CA LYS A 17 -18.81 2.00 -3.31
C LYS A 17 -19.65 2.75 -4.34
N ALA A 18 -19.48 4.06 -4.47
CA ALA A 18 -20.24 4.88 -5.42
C ALA A 18 -19.84 4.64 -6.89
N VAL A 19 -18.58 4.28 -7.15
CA VAL A 19 -18.07 4.02 -8.50
C VAL A 19 -18.02 2.52 -8.86
N THR A 20 -18.42 1.65 -7.94
CA THR A 20 -18.47 0.20 -8.15
C THR A 20 -19.66 -0.18 -9.03
N ASP A 21 -19.38 -0.97 -10.06
CA ASP A 21 -20.39 -1.48 -10.98
C ASP A 21 -21.18 -2.67 -10.40
N ASN A 22 -22.13 -3.17 -11.18
CA ASN A 22 -22.95 -4.32 -10.81
C ASN A 22 -22.19 -5.65 -10.73
N THR A 23 -20.94 -5.70 -11.18
CA THR A 23 -20.04 -6.87 -11.04
C THR A 23 -19.13 -6.77 -9.82
N GLY A 24 -19.20 -5.66 -9.07
CA GLY A 24 -18.35 -5.41 -7.91
C GLY A 24 -16.98 -4.82 -8.27
N GLN A 25 -16.78 -4.37 -9.51
CA GLN A 25 -15.52 -3.77 -9.97
C GLN A 25 -15.61 -2.25 -9.99
N PHE A 26 -14.49 -1.58 -9.74
CA PHE A 26 -14.37 -0.13 -9.95
C PHE A 26 -13.02 0.21 -10.58
N GLU A 27 -13.01 1.23 -11.44
CA GLU A 27 -11.77 1.73 -12.01
C GLU A 27 -11.06 2.66 -11.03
N LYS A 28 -9.75 2.45 -10.89
CA LYS A 28 -8.88 3.31 -10.07
C LYS A 28 -9.02 4.80 -10.42
N LYS A 29 -9.14 5.13 -11.71
CA LYS A 29 -9.29 6.52 -12.15
C LYS A 29 -10.60 7.12 -11.64
N GLY A 30 -11.72 6.41 -11.83
CA GLY A 30 -13.03 6.83 -11.33
C GLY A 30 -13.04 7.01 -9.81
N HIS A 31 -12.43 6.09 -9.07
CA HIS A 31 -12.29 6.20 -7.62
C HIS A 31 -11.49 7.44 -7.19
N ILE A 32 -10.37 7.72 -7.86
CA ILE A 32 -9.56 8.93 -7.60
C ILE A 32 -10.35 10.21 -7.91
N ASP A 33 -11.07 10.24 -9.04
CA ASP A 33 -11.82 11.43 -9.45
C ASP A 33 -13.01 11.68 -8.51
N GLU A 34 -13.68 10.64 -8.02
CA GLU A 34 -14.72 10.72 -6.99
C GLU A 34 -14.16 11.20 -5.64
N ILE A 35 -13.02 10.67 -5.20
CA ILE A 35 -12.34 11.16 -3.98
C ILE A 35 -12.03 12.66 -4.13
N LYS A 36 -11.49 13.08 -5.28
CA LYS A 36 -11.18 14.49 -5.53
C LYS A 36 -12.43 15.35 -5.46
N ALA A 37 -13.53 14.94 -6.12
CA ALA A 37 -14.78 15.69 -6.11
C ALA A 37 -15.27 15.93 -4.67
N ARG A 38 -15.16 14.92 -3.80
CA ARG A 38 -15.51 15.03 -2.37
C ARG A 38 -14.53 15.89 -1.59
N LEU A 39 -13.23 15.81 -1.90
CA LEU A 39 -12.17 16.61 -1.28
C LEU A 39 -12.17 18.09 -1.71
N THR A 40 -12.81 18.43 -2.83
CA THR A 40 -12.92 19.82 -3.32
C THR A 40 -14.31 20.41 -3.14
N GLY A 41 -15.26 19.66 -2.56
CA GLY A 41 -16.58 20.17 -2.21
C GLY A 41 -16.52 21.21 -1.09
N ASP A 42 -17.53 22.07 -1.02
CA ASP A 42 -17.49 23.33 -0.25
C ASP A 42 -17.49 23.18 1.30
N GLU A 43 -17.49 21.98 1.87
CA GLU A 43 -17.60 21.80 3.33
C GLU A 43 -16.77 20.62 3.89
N LEU A 44 -15.45 20.64 3.73
CA LEU A 44 -14.59 19.77 4.54
C LEU A 44 -14.37 20.34 5.93
N PRO A 45 -14.60 19.56 7.00
CA PRO A 45 -14.21 19.96 8.34
C PRO A 45 -12.70 20.28 8.37
N PRO A 46 -12.26 21.39 9.00
CA PRO A 46 -10.85 21.82 8.97
C PRO A 46 -9.85 20.73 9.39
N HIS A 47 -10.21 19.90 10.38
CA HIS A 47 -9.36 18.80 10.84
C HIS A 47 -9.17 17.70 9.78
N VAL A 48 -10.19 17.41 8.96
CA VAL A 48 -10.10 16.46 7.84
C VAL A 48 -9.25 17.03 6.72
N TYR A 49 -9.39 18.33 6.44
CA TYR A 49 -8.56 19.02 5.46
C TYR A 49 -7.08 18.97 5.83
N HIS A 50 -6.72 19.31 7.08
CA HIS A 50 -5.34 19.24 7.55
C HIS A 50 -4.78 17.80 7.49
N ALA A 51 -5.56 16.80 7.92
CA ALA A 51 -5.15 15.40 7.82
C ALA A 51 -4.92 14.96 6.35
N THR A 52 -5.71 15.47 5.41
CA THR A 52 -5.53 15.19 3.97
C THR A 52 -4.22 15.80 3.45
N LEU A 53 -3.88 17.03 3.87
CA LEU A 53 -2.60 17.67 3.52
C LEU A 53 -1.42 16.89 4.07
N ASP A 54 -1.50 16.43 5.32
CA ASP A 54 -0.44 15.62 5.95
C ASP A 54 -0.23 14.30 5.20
N LEU A 55 -1.32 13.61 4.84
CA LEU A 55 -1.26 12.40 4.02
C LEU A 55 -0.66 12.69 2.64
N GLN A 56 -1.01 13.80 2.00
CA GLN A 56 -0.44 14.18 0.72
C GLN A 56 1.06 14.48 0.82
N ALA A 57 1.49 15.20 1.87
CA ALA A 57 2.89 15.51 2.11
C ALA A 57 3.73 14.23 2.34
N LYS A 58 3.24 13.31 3.18
CA LYS A 58 3.86 11.98 3.41
C LYS A 58 4.03 11.21 2.09
N ASN A 59 2.93 11.06 1.33
CA ASN A 59 2.94 10.39 0.03
C ASN A 59 3.92 11.01 -0.98
N LEU A 60 4.05 12.34 -1.00
CA LEU A 60 5.00 13.03 -1.87
C LEU A 60 6.45 12.76 -1.46
N ALA A 61 6.74 12.80 -0.16
CA ALA A 61 8.07 12.50 0.38
C ALA A 61 8.50 11.04 0.08
N GLU A 62 7.62 10.07 0.33
CA GLU A 62 7.86 8.65 0.04
C GLU A 62 8.11 8.41 -1.46
N ARG A 63 7.27 8.99 -2.34
CA ARG A 63 7.46 8.88 -3.79
C ARG A 63 8.76 9.52 -4.27
N PHE A 64 9.17 10.62 -3.66
CA PHE A 64 10.42 11.29 -3.98
C PHE A 64 11.62 10.37 -3.70
N VAL A 65 11.62 9.67 -2.56
CA VAL A 65 12.64 8.70 -2.16
C VAL A 65 12.59 7.46 -3.04
N SER A 66 11.41 6.84 -3.20
CA SER A 66 11.22 5.61 -4.00
C SER A 66 11.70 5.74 -5.46
N ARG A 67 11.52 6.93 -6.06
CA ARG A 67 12.03 7.23 -7.42
C ARG A 67 13.55 7.31 -7.49
N ARG A 68 14.21 7.59 -6.38
CA ARG A 68 15.67 7.75 -6.24
C ARG A 68 16.36 6.58 -5.56
N ASN A 69 15.61 5.57 -5.12
CA ASN A 69 16.18 4.35 -4.56
C ASN A 69 17.04 3.64 -5.62
N PRO A 70 18.29 3.22 -5.32
CA PRO A 70 19.09 2.44 -6.25
C PRO A 70 18.35 1.18 -6.69
N ARG A 71 18.41 0.89 -8.00
CA ARG A 71 17.80 -0.31 -8.58
C ARG A 71 18.85 -1.18 -9.25
N PRO A 72 18.84 -2.51 -9.04
CA PRO A 72 19.71 -3.42 -9.77
C PRO A 72 19.38 -3.42 -11.27
N GLY A 73 20.36 -3.76 -12.11
CA GLY A 73 20.16 -3.96 -13.55
C GLY A 73 20.44 -2.76 -14.46
N LYS A 74 20.96 -1.65 -13.94
CA LYS A 74 21.43 -0.53 -14.77
C LYS A 74 22.84 -0.81 -15.32
N LYS A 75 23.06 -0.53 -16.62
CA LYS A 75 24.34 -0.75 -17.31
C LYS A 75 25.55 -0.07 -16.66
N ASN A 76 25.34 1.05 -15.94
CA ASN A 76 26.41 1.83 -15.31
C ASN A 76 26.59 1.51 -13.81
N GLY A 77 26.09 0.35 -13.35
CA GLY A 77 26.10 -0.02 -11.94
C GLY A 77 24.95 0.63 -11.15
N MET A 78 24.93 0.38 -9.83
CA MET A 78 23.89 0.89 -8.92
C MET A 78 24.20 2.29 -8.38
N PHE A 79 25.43 2.78 -8.56
CA PHE A 79 25.84 4.09 -8.07
C PHE A 79 25.25 5.22 -8.93
N HIS A 80 24.54 6.13 -8.29
CA HIS A 80 24.15 7.43 -8.86
C HIS A 80 24.17 8.46 -7.73
N PRO A 81 24.89 9.60 -7.83
CA PRO A 81 25.10 10.52 -6.69
C PRO A 81 23.78 11.06 -6.12
N SER A 82 22.81 11.35 -7.00
CA SER A 82 21.45 11.78 -6.59
C SER A 82 20.50 10.62 -6.25
N ALA A 83 21.00 9.40 -6.05
CA ALA A 83 20.20 8.34 -5.45
C ALA A 83 20.12 8.52 -3.93
N ILE A 84 19.10 7.94 -3.31
CA ILE A 84 18.88 8.02 -1.87
C ILE A 84 18.85 6.60 -1.29
N LEU A 85 19.68 6.36 -0.28
CA LEU A 85 19.72 5.11 0.47
C LEU A 85 18.81 5.21 1.71
N PRO A 86 17.87 4.27 1.88
CA PRO A 86 17.14 4.14 3.12
C PRO A 86 17.92 3.34 4.17
N LEU A 87 18.05 3.94 5.36
CA LEU A 87 18.84 3.41 6.48
C LEU A 87 17.97 2.90 7.64
N GLY A 88 16.64 2.89 7.48
CA GLY A 88 15.68 2.56 8.54
C GLY A 88 15.39 3.74 9.47
N ASP A 89 14.37 3.60 10.33
CA ASP A 89 13.95 4.61 11.32
C ASP A 89 13.72 6.02 10.71
N GLY A 90 13.17 6.09 9.50
CA GLY A 90 13.00 7.35 8.76
C GLY A 90 14.30 8.03 8.28
N LYS A 91 15.48 7.44 8.53
CA LYS A 91 16.77 8.00 8.09
C LYS A 91 17.04 7.69 6.63
N ARG A 92 17.53 8.69 5.91
CA ARG A 92 17.86 8.63 4.48
C ARG A 92 19.19 9.35 4.25
N VAL A 93 20.04 8.82 3.37
CA VAL A 93 21.30 9.47 2.98
C VAL A 93 21.40 9.54 1.47
N TRP A 94 21.88 10.66 0.93
CA TRP A 94 22.22 10.75 -0.49
C TRP A 94 23.41 9.87 -0.78
N MET A 95 23.38 9.16 -1.90
CA MET A 95 24.42 8.19 -2.24
C MET A 95 25.81 8.82 -2.41
N GLU A 96 25.88 10.09 -2.80
CA GLU A 96 27.13 10.88 -2.85
C GLU A 96 27.81 11.02 -1.47
N TYR A 97 27.05 11.00 -0.38
CA TYR A 97 27.54 11.15 1.00
C TYR A 97 27.48 9.86 1.81
N ALA A 98 27.12 8.74 1.18
CA ALA A 98 27.00 7.46 1.86
C ALA A 98 28.38 6.95 2.31
N THR A 99 28.45 6.53 3.57
CA THR A 99 29.62 5.88 4.17
C THR A 99 29.57 4.35 3.98
N ASP A 100 30.65 3.67 4.34
CA ASP A 100 30.70 2.20 4.39
C ASP A 100 29.62 1.63 5.34
N THR A 101 29.43 2.28 6.49
CA THR A 101 28.42 1.91 7.49
C THR A 101 27.01 2.05 6.93
N ASP A 102 26.72 3.13 6.19
CA ASP A 102 25.42 3.33 5.54
C ASP A 102 25.12 2.23 4.51
N LEU A 103 26.13 1.81 3.74
CA LEU A 103 25.99 0.73 2.76
C LEU A 103 25.73 -0.62 3.42
N ILE A 104 26.37 -0.91 4.56
CA ILE A 104 26.13 -2.12 5.35
C ILE A 104 24.70 -2.16 5.88
N GLU A 105 24.23 -1.05 6.46
CA GLU A 105 22.86 -0.96 6.97
C GLU A 105 21.82 -1.08 5.86
N TRP A 106 22.04 -0.39 4.74
CA TRP A 106 21.18 -0.52 3.57
C TRP A 106 21.13 -1.96 3.05
N ALA A 107 22.27 -2.64 2.95
CA ALA A 107 22.32 -4.05 2.51
C ALA A 107 21.58 -4.99 3.49
N ARG A 108 21.72 -4.76 4.80
CA ARG A 108 21.01 -5.51 5.84
C ARG A 108 19.50 -5.35 5.71
N LEU A 109 19.02 -4.12 5.53
CA LEU A 109 17.60 -3.81 5.35
C LEU A 109 17.04 -4.37 4.04
N ALA A 110 17.76 -4.20 2.94
CA ALA A 110 17.36 -4.74 1.64
C ALA A 110 17.19 -6.27 1.70
N THR A 111 18.09 -6.98 2.39
CA THR A 111 18.02 -8.44 2.59
C THR A 111 16.79 -8.84 3.39
N LYS A 112 16.53 -8.16 4.52
CA LYS A 112 15.34 -8.41 5.35
C LYS A 112 14.04 -8.18 4.57
N ASN A 113 13.98 -7.08 3.82
CA ASN A 113 12.81 -6.76 3.02
C ASN A 113 12.59 -7.77 1.89
N LEU A 114 13.64 -8.23 1.21
CA LEU A 114 13.52 -9.27 0.20
C LEU A 114 12.93 -10.56 0.77
N ALA A 115 13.43 -11.01 1.92
CA ALA A 115 12.92 -12.21 2.59
C ALA A 115 11.45 -12.05 3.00
N ARG A 116 11.08 -10.89 3.55
CA ARG A 116 9.70 -10.56 3.92
C ARG A 116 8.76 -10.57 2.71
N VAL A 117 9.16 -9.91 1.62
CA VAL A 117 8.38 -9.87 0.37
C VAL A 117 8.20 -11.26 -0.22
N ALA A 118 9.26 -12.06 -0.26
CA ALA A 118 9.19 -13.43 -0.76
C ALA A 118 8.24 -14.32 0.07
N ALA A 119 8.28 -14.20 1.40
CA ALA A 119 7.38 -14.94 2.29
C ALA A 119 5.91 -14.51 2.09
N ALA A 120 5.65 -13.20 2.01
CA ALA A 120 4.31 -12.67 1.77
C ALA A 120 3.76 -13.09 0.39
N GLU A 121 4.61 -13.12 -0.64
CA GLU A 121 4.24 -13.61 -1.97
C GLU A 121 3.89 -15.10 -1.94
N GLY A 122 4.69 -15.93 -1.25
CA GLY A 122 4.40 -17.35 -1.07
C GLY A 122 3.05 -17.59 -0.39
N ALA A 123 2.76 -16.86 0.69
CA ALA A 123 1.48 -16.94 1.39
C ALA A 123 0.29 -16.55 0.47
N ARG A 124 0.45 -15.49 -0.33
CA ARG A 124 -0.56 -15.07 -1.31
C ARG A 124 -0.81 -16.14 -2.36
N GLN A 125 0.25 -16.76 -2.89
CA GLN A 125 0.14 -17.81 -3.90
C GLN A 125 -0.57 -19.04 -3.35
N SER A 126 -0.23 -19.48 -2.14
CA SER A 126 -0.94 -20.58 -1.47
C SER A 126 -2.42 -20.25 -1.27
N TYR A 127 -2.74 -19.05 -0.76
CA TYR A 127 -4.12 -18.60 -0.61
C TYR A 127 -4.89 -18.68 -1.93
N VAL A 128 -4.34 -18.12 -3.01
CA VAL A 128 -5.00 -18.12 -4.33
C VAL A 128 -5.19 -19.55 -4.86
N ALA A 129 -4.18 -20.41 -4.72
CA ALA A 129 -4.25 -21.79 -5.18
C ALA A 129 -5.40 -22.55 -4.50
N ASP A 130 -5.49 -22.46 -3.17
CA ASP A 130 -6.54 -23.12 -2.38
C ASP A 130 -7.94 -22.63 -2.79
N ARG A 131 -8.10 -21.31 -3.01
CA ARG A 131 -9.39 -20.72 -3.39
C ARG A 131 -9.79 -21.10 -4.80
N LEU A 132 -8.84 -21.16 -5.74
CA LEU A 132 -9.11 -21.61 -7.11
C LEU A 132 -9.54 -23.07 -7.15
N GLU A 133 -8.94 -23.94 -6.32
CA GLU A 133 -9.38 -25.32 -6.18
C GLU A 133 -10.82 -25.40 -5.63
N ALA A 134 -11.13 -24.65 -4.56
CA ALA A 134 -12.48 -24.60 -4.01
C ALA A 134 -13.54 -24.08 -5.01
N MET A 135 -13.17 -23.13 -5.87
CA MET A 135 -14.01 -22.63 -6.97
C MET A 135 -14.23 -23.68 -8.06
N ARG A 136 -13.18 -24.44 -8.40
CA ARG A 136 -13.27 -25.53 -9.38
C ARG A 136 -14.26 -26.60 -8.91
N ASP A 137 -14.24 -26.92 -7.63
CA ASP A 137 -15.16 -27.89 -7.02
C ASP A 137 -16.58 -27.35 -6.86
N ARG A 138 -16.78 -26.03 -6.97
CA ARG A 138 -18.06 -25.33 -6.77
C ARG A 138 -18.33 -24.31 -7.89
N PRO A 139 -18.63 -24.77 -9.12
CA PRO A 139 -18.85 -23.88 -10.25
C PRO A 139 -19.94 -22.85 -9.98
N GLY A 140 -19.66 -21.59 -10.32
CA GLY A 140 -20.60 -20.47 -10.16
C GLY A 140 -20.66 -19.88 -8.75
N TRP A 141 -19.92 -20.41 -7.77
CA TRP A 141 -19.79 -19.76 -6.47
C TRP A 141 -18.81 -18.58 -6.57
N THR A 142 -19.18 -17.46 -5.94
CA THR A 142 -18.29 -16.31 -5.78
C THR A 142 -17.28 -16.56 -4.67
N LEU A 143 -16.14 -15.85 -4.71
CA LEU A 143 -15.13 -15.94 -3.66
C LEU A 143 -15.72 -15.67 -2.28
N GLY A 144 -16.53 -14.61 -2.15
CA GLY A 144 -17.15 -14.25 -0.87
C GLY A 144 -18.05 -15.35 -0.30
N ARG A 145 -18.70 -16.15 -1.15
CA ARG A 145 -19.46 -17.32 -0.71
C ARG A 145 -18.54 -18.46 -0.27
N ILE A 146 -17.48 -18.73 -1.03
CA ILE A 146 -16.49 -19.76 -0.67
C ILE A 146 -15.84 -19.46 0.67
N GLU A 147 -15.44 -18.21 0.91
CA GLU A 147 -14.83 -17.81 2.18
C GLU A 147 -15.78 -18.07 3.37
N ARG A 148 -17.05 -17.68 3.26
CA ARG A 148 -18.04 -17.88 4.33
C ARG A 148 -18.40 -19.36 4.53
N ASP A 149 -18.71 -20.06 3.45
CA ASP A 149 -19.33 -21.39 3.51
C ASP A 149 -18.31 -22.53 3.63
N VAL A 150 -17.09 -22.35 3.11
CA VAL A 150 -16.03 -23.39 3.09
C VAL A 150 -14.95 -23.09 4.13
N TYR A 151 -14.48 -21.86 4.21
CA TYR A 151 -13.39 -21.46 5.10
C TYR A 151 -13.87 -20.82 6.40
N GLY A 152 -15.18 -20.68 6.59
CA GLY A 152 -15.77 -20.18 7.82
C GLY A 152 -15.40 -18.72 8.12
N TYR A 153 -15.22 -17.89 7.10
CA TYR A 153 -15.00 -16.46 7.30
C TYR A 153 -16.18 -15.86 8.07
N ILE A 154 -15.88 -15.39 9.27
CA ILE A 154 -16.77 -14.59 10.10
C ILE A 154 -16.29 -13.15 9.96
N GLU A 155 -17.22 -12.23 9.73
CA GLU A 155 -16.94 -10.81 9.67
C GLU A 155 -16.22 -10.40 10.97
N ALA A 156 -14.91 -10.16 10.85
CA ALA A 156 -14.18 -9.47 11.90
C ALA A 156 -14.67 -8.02 11.92
N GLU A 157 -14.46 -7.31 13.03
CA GLU A 157 -14.58 -5.86 13.06
C GLU A 157 -13.93 -5.26 11.79
N PRO A 158 -14.52 -4.19 11.21
CA PRO A 158 -14.02 -3.59 9.97
C PRO A 158 -12.51 -3.49 10.06
N PRO A 159 -11.77 -3.96 9.02
CA PRO A 159 -10.35 -4.22 9.14
C PRO A 159 -9.70 -3.06 9.85
N ASP A 160 -9.18 -3.31 11.06
CA ASP A 160 -8.30 -2.37 11.74
C ASP A 160 -7.19 -2.22 10.72
N ASP A 161 -7.20 -1.06 10.04
CA ASP A 161 -6.54 -0.89 8.75
C ASP A 161 -5.19 -1.55 8.88
N ALA A 162 -4.85 -2.46 7.97
CA ALA A 162 -3.45 -2.79 7.82
C ALA A 162 -2.79 -1.42 7.69
N SER A 163 -2.10 -0.98 8.75
CA SER A 163 -1.20 0.17 8.73
C SER A 163 -0.58 0.06 7.36
N PRO A 164 -0.70 1.10 6.51
CA PRO A 164 -0.16 1.04 5.15
C PRO A 164 1.19 0.40 5.35
N ASP A 165 1.35 -0.83 4.83
CA ASP A 165 2.46 -1.72 5.19
C ASP A 165 3.64 -0.81 5.48
N ASP A 166 4.22 -0.92 6.68
CA ASP A 166 5.44 -0.22 7.08
C ASP A 166 6.60 -0.58 6.09
N GLY A 167 6.38 -0.54 4.78
CA GLY A 167 7.06 0.32 3.83
C GLY A 167 7.32 1.74 4.32
N ASP A 168 7.89 1.81 5.51
CA ASP A 168 9.02 2.65 5.79
C ASP A 168 10.13 2.26 4.78
N TRP A 169 10.03 2.84 3.58
CA TRP A 169 11.00 2.79 2.50
C TRP A 169 11.64 4.15 2.29
#